data_AF-A0A497KPG9-F1
#
_entry.id   AF-A0A497KPG9-F1
#
_cell.length_a   1.000
_cell.length_b   1.000
_cell.length_c   1.000
_cell.angle_alpha   90.00
_cell.angle_beta   90.00
_cell.angle_gamma   90.00
#
_symmetry.space_group_name_H-M   'P 1'
#
loop_
_entity.id
_entity.type
_entity.pdbx_description
1 polymer ?
#
loop_
_entity_poly.entity_id
_entity_poly.type
_entity_poly.pdbx_seq_one_letter_code
_entity_poly.pdbx_strand_id
1 'polypeptide(L)'
;MLGRIFRTTSLMVLFWVVFHITSWLLAKMYMPWVKETIIGTMFPNVLKDLIIWFGVLFAIGLVLLLFKKLFYTLFWFEVSKAKTNQ
;
A
#
# COMPACT_ATOMS: atom_id res chain seq x y z
N MET A 1 7.42 4.34 27.53
CA MET A 1 6.29 5.01 26.82
C MET A 1 6.76 5.71 25.54
N LEU A 2 7.71 6.65 25.63
CA LEU A 2 8.27 7.38 24.47
C LEU A 2 8.82 6.50 23.33
N GLY A 3 9.58 5.44 23.63
CA GLY A 3 10.13 4.55 22.59
C GLY A 3 9.08 3.76 21.80
N ARG A 4 7.92 3.46 22.43
CA ARG A 4 6.78 2.80 21.77
C ARG A 4 6.10 3.76 20.81
N ILE A 5 5.88 5.01 21.24
CA ILE A 5 5.30 6.08 20.42
C ILE A 5 6.19 6.37 19.21
N PHE A 6 7.51 6.52 19.40
CA PHE A 6 8.44 6.80 18.30
C PHE A 6 8.43 5.70 17.22
N ARG A 7 8.36 4.42 17.61
CA ARG A 7 8.26 3.31 16.66
C ARG A 7 6.93 3.27 15.91
N THR A 8 5.81 3.50 16.60
CA THR A 8 4.49 3.55 15.94
C THR A 8 4.43 4.72 14.95
N THR A 9 4.92 5.89 15.34
CA THR A 9 5.03 7.05 14.44
C THR A 9 5.94 6.75 13.24
N SER A 10 7.08 6.08 13.45
CA SER A 10 7.98 5.67 12.36
C SER A 10 7.30 4.70 11.39
N LEU A 11 6.50 3.76 11.86
CA LEU A 11 5.72 2.86 11.00
C LEU A 11 4.63 3.60 10.23
N MET A 12 3.99 4.58 10.86
CA MET A 12 2.98 5.43 10.23
C MET A 12 3.61 6.28 9.11
N VAL A 13 4.79 6.86 9.36
CA VAL A 13 5.55 7.61 8.36
C VAL A 13 6.01 6.69 7.23
N LEU A 14 6.54 5.50 7.54
CA LEU A 14 6.93 4.52 6.54
C LEU A 14 5.75 4.12 5.64
N PHE A 15 4.59 3.83 6.25
CA PHE A 15 3.36 3.56 5.52
C PHE A 15 2.97 4.72 4.61
N TRP A 16 2.99 5.94 5.15
CA TRP A 16 2.65 7.14 4.40
C TRP A 16 3.55 7.32 3.17
N VAL A 17 4.87 7.15 3.35
CA VAL A 17 5.87 7.25 2.26
C VAL A 17 5.63 6.18 1.21
N VAL A 18 5.50 4.91 1.60
CA VAL A 18 5.29 3.80 0.66
C VAL A 18 3.96 3.96 -0.08
N PHE A 19 2.91 4.37 0.61
CA PHE A 19 1.61 4.62 0.00
C PHE A 19 1.66 5.75 -1.03
N HIS A 20 2.35 6.85 -0.73
CA HIS A 20 2.53 7.97 -1.68
C HIS A 20 3.36 7.56 -2.88
N ILE A 21 4.49 6.88 -2.68
CA ILE A 21 5.34 6.41 -3.77
C ILE A 21 4.57 5.45 -4.67
N THR A 22 3.84 4.50 -4.08
CA THR A 22 3.06 3.52 -4.85
C THR A 22 1.94 4.20 -5.63
N SER A 23 1.24 5.16 -5.01
CA SER A 23 0.19 5.94 -5.67
C SER A 23 0.74 6.77 -6.82
N TRP A 24 1.91 7.38 -6.62
CA TRP A 24 2.61 8.14 -7.66
C TRP A 24 3.04 7.24 -8.83
N LEU A 25 3.62 6.07 -8.56
CA LEU A 25 3.98 5.09 -9.57
C LEU A 25 2.75 4.59 -10.34
N LEU A 26 1.64 4.32 -9.64
CA LEU A 26 0.40 3.90 -10.26
C LEU A 26 -0.13 4.98 -11.23
N ALA A 27 -0.14 6.25 -10.79
CA ALA A 27 -0.63 7.35 -11.60
C ALA A 27 0.29 7.69 -12.78
N LYS A 28 1.60 7.71 -12.58
CA LYS A 28 2.58 8.14 -13.60
C LYS A 28 3.01 7.03 -14.56
N MET A 29 3.04 5.78 -14.11
CA MET A 29 3.56 4.67 -14.92
C MET A 29 2.45 3.69 -15.30
N TYR A 30 1.74 3.14 -14.31
CA TYR A 30 0.76 2.08 -14.57
C TYR A 30 -0.42 2.55 -15.43
N MET A 31 -1.08 3.65 -15.04
CA MET A 31 -2.23 4.18 -15.79
C MET A 31 -1.92 4.45 -17.27
N PRO A 32 -0.86 5.21 -17.64
CA PRO A 32 -0.54 5.43 -19.05
C PRO A 32 -0.09 4.14 -19.74
N TRP A 33 0.74 3.30 -19.09
CA TRP A 33 1.21 2.06 -19.68
C TRP A 33 0.07 1.10 -20.04
N VAL A 34 -0.91 0.91 -19.16
CA VAL A 34 -2.09 0.07 -19.43
C VAL A 34 -2.95 0.67 -20.54
N LYS A 35 -3.15 1.99 -20.51
CA LYS A 35 -3.97 2.70 -21.49
C LYS A 35 -3.37 2.63 -22.90
N GLU A 36 -2.06 2.75 -23.02
CA GLU A 36 -1.35 2.78 -24.31
C GLU A 36 -1.02 1.37 -24.82
N THR A 37 -0.63 0.44 -23.95
CA THR A 37 -0.05 -0.85 -24.36
C THR A 37 -1.07 -1.98 -24.39
N ILE A 38 -1.99 -2.05 -23.42
CA ILE A 38 -2.86 -3.22 -23.22
C ILE A 38 -4.24 -2.99 -23.84
N ILE A 39 -4.79 -1.79 -23.68
CA ILE A 39 -6.19 -1.50 -23.99
C ILE A 39 -6.32 -0.52 -25.18
N GLY A 40 -5.21 -0.19 -25.85
CA GLY A 40 -5.06 0.89 -26.84
C GLY A 40 -6.23 1.06 -27.81
N THR A 41 -6.65 0.00 -28.51
CA THR A 41 -7.78 0.03 -29.46
C THR A 41 -8.86 -1.03 -29.21
N MET A 42 -8.61 -1.97 -28.31
CA MET A 42 -9.40 -3.20 -28.22
C MET A 42 -10.72 -3.04 -27.44
N PHE A 43 -10.86 -2.00 -26.59
CA PHE A 43 -12.04 -1.80 -25.74
C PHE A 43 -12.61 -0.38 -25.83
N PRO A 44 -13.90 -0.18 -25.53
CA PRO A 44 -14.50 1.15 -25.37
C PRO A 44 -13.83 1.94 -24.23
N ASN A 45 -13.74 3.27 -24.36
CA ASN A 45 -13.07 4.17 -23.39
C ASN A 45 -13.51 3.91 -21.94
N VAL A 46 -14.82 3.73 -21.70
CA VAL A 46 -15.38 3.46 -20.36
C VAL A 46 -14.84 2.15 -19.75
N LEU A 47 -14.70 1.10 -20.57
CA LEU A 47 -14.17 -0.19 -20.09
C LEU A 47 -12.68 -0.08 -19.74
N LYS A 48 -11.91 0.73 -20.48
CA LYS A 48 -10.48 0.94 -20.20
C LYS A 48 -10.28 1.56 -18.83
N ASP A 49 -11.04 2.62 -18.55
CA ASP A 49 -10.96 3.32 -17.27
C ASP A 49 -11.34 2.37 -16.13
N LEU A 50 -12.38 1.56 -16.29
CA LEU A 50 -12.78 0.54 -15.32
C LEU A 50 -11.65 -0.45 -14.99
N ILE A 51 -10.98 -1.00 -16.01
CA ILE A 51 -9.88 -1.96 -15.83
C ILE A 51 -8.70 -1.30 -15.10
N ILE A 52 -8.34 -0.08 -15.50
CA ILE A 52 -7.25 0.69 -14.88
C ILE A 52 -7.56 0.95 -13.40
N TRP A 53 -8.77 1.43 -13.10
CA TRP A 53 -9.20 1.68 -11.72
C TRP A 53 -9.24 0.40 -10.89
N PHE A 54 -9.65 -0.73 -11.47
CA PHE A 54 -9.65 -2.02 -10.79
C PHE A 54 -8.23 -2.46 -10.41
N GLY A 55 -7.26 -2.30 -11.33
CA GLY A 55 -5.86 -2.59 -11.04
C GLY A 55 -5.26 -1.68 -9.98
N VAL A 56 -5.60 -0.40 -9.98
CA VAL A 56 -5.20 0.56 -8.93
C VAL A 56 -5.78 0.15 -7.58
N LEU A 57 -7.07 -0.16 -7.52
CA LEU A 57 -7.73 -0.65 -6.29
C LEU A 57 -7.07 -1.93 -5.77
N PHE A 58 -6.75 -2.86 -6.66
CA PHE A 58 -6.08 -4.10 -6.30
C PHE A 58 -4.67 -3.83 -5.73
N ALA A 59 -3.87 -2.99 -6.39
CA ALA A 59 -2.54 -2.63 -5.93
C ALA A 59 -2.56 -1.93 -4.57
N ILE A 60 -3.47 -0.96 -4.38
CA ILE A 60 -3.67 -0.29 -3.09
C ILE A 60 -4.11 -1.29 -2.03
N GLY A 61 -5.04 -2.19 -2.35
CA GLY A 61 -5.50 -3.25 -1.46
C GLY A 61 -4.36 -4.15 -0.99
N LEU A 62 -3.46 -4.55 -1.90
CA LEU A 62 -2.27 -5.32 -1.55
C LEU A 62 -1.33 -4.57 -0.60
N VAL A 63 -1.08 -3.28 -0.84
CA VAL A 63 -0.27 -2.45 0.07
C VAL A 63 -0.89 -2.44 1.46
N LEU A 64 -2.21 -2.20 1.56
CA LEU A 64 -2.91 -2.20 2.85
C LEU A 64 -2.82 -3.55 3.57
N LEU A 65 -2.95 -4.67 2.85
CA LEU A 65 -2.85 -6.01 3.43
C LEU A 65 -1.44 -6.31 3.95
N LEU A 66 -0.40 -5.96 3.18
CA LEU A 66 1.00 -6.14 3.59
C LEU A 66 1.30 -5.32 4.85
N PHE A 67 0.85 -4.06 4.88
CA PHE A 67 1.03 -3.20 6.04
C PHE A 67 0.23 -3.64 7.25
N LYS A 68 -1.03 -4.09 7.08
CA LYS A 68 -1.82 -4.68 8.16
C LYS A 68 -1.04 -5.81 8.84
N LYS A 69 -0.46 -6.72 8.05
CA LYS A 69 0.31 -7.85 8.58
C LYS A 69 1.55 -7.35 9.34
N LEU A 70 2.31 -6.41 8.76
CA LEU A 70 3.46 -5.79 9.41
C LEU A 70 3.12 -5.13 10.74
N PHE A 71 2.06 -4.32 10.78
CA PHE A 71 1.59 -3.67 12.00
C PHE A 71 1.19 -4.69 13.06
N TYR A 72 0.44 -5.74 12.70
CA TYR A 72 0.05 -6.81 13.63
C TYR A 72 1.26 -7.56 14.18
N THR A 73 2.20 -7.97 13.32
CA THR A 73 3.39 -8.71 13.74
C THR A 73 4.25 -7.88 14.69
N LEU A 74 4.49 -6.61 14.37
CA LEU A 74 5.27 -5.72 15.23
C LEU A 74 4.57 -5.43 16.55
N PHE A 75 3.25 -5.22 16.53
CA PHE A 75 2.46 -5.03 17.75
C PHE A 75 2.56 -6.25 18.68
N TRP A 76 2.30 -7.46 18.18
CA TRP A 76 2.36 -8.68 18.99
C TRP A 76 3.78 -8.99 19.46
N PHE A 77 4.80 -8.73 18.64
CA PHE A 77 6.20 -8.86 19.05
C PHE A 77 6.51 -7.97 20.26
N GLU A 78 6.03 -6.72 20.26
CA GLU A 78 6.23 -5.82 21.40
C GLU A 78 5.44 -6.24 22.64
N VAL A 79 4.21 -6.73 22.49
CA VAL A 79 3.41 -7.25 23.61
C VAL A 79 4.10 -8.45 24.26
N SER A 80 4.57 -9.41 23.46
CA SER A 80 5.29 -10.58 23.97
C SER A 80 6.58 -10.19 24.68
N LYS A 81 7.38 -9.28 24.09
CA LYS A 81 8.63 -8.82 24.71
C LYS A 81 8.40 -8.06 26.03
N ALA A 82 7.32 -7.29 26.13
CA ALA A 82 6.97 -6.60 27.37
C ALA A 82 6.58 -7.58 28.48
N LYS A 83 5.97 -8.72 28.14
CA LYS A 83 5.54 -9.75 29.09
C LYS A 83 6.71 -10.62 29.61
N THR A 84 7.78 -10.78 28.84
CA THR A 84 8.98 -11.54 29.24
C THR A 84 9.92 -10.77 30.17
N ASN A 85 9.88 -9.44 30.16
CA ASN A 85 10.73 -8.57 30.99
C ASN A 85 10.05 -8.11 32.29
N GLN A 86 8.86 -8.63 32.59
CA GLN A 86 8.19 -8.52 33.90
C GLN A 86 8.43 -9.81 34.68
#